data_AF-A0A6V8NW25-F1
#
_entry.id   AF-A0A6V8NW25-F1
#
_cell.length_a   1.000
_cell.length_b   1.000
_cell.length_c   1.000
_cell.angle_alpha   90.00
_cell.angle_beta   90.00
_cell.angle_gamma   90.00
#
_symmetry.space_group_name_H-M   'P 1'
#
loop_
_entity.id
_entity.type
_entity.pdbx_description
1 polymer ?
#
loop_
_entity_poly.entity_id
_entity_poly.type
_entity_poly.pdbx_seq_one_letter_code
_entity_poly.pdbx_strand_id
1 'polypeptide(L)'
;DYPYQFSGGMRQRVMIAMALSCNPKILIADEPTTALDVTIQAQILRLMNQIKHSTNFSIVIITHDLGVIAEMADNIVIMYGGKAVEHSDADSIFYRAHHPYTWGLLRSIPRLDETKRRRLVPIEGVPPSLIHVPSGCSFHPRCPYAREICFKVVPELREVGSFHKVACHLSEAEVRYYRETLVEKSAEGQRHVLKDK
;
A
#
# COMPACT_ATOMS: atom_id res chain seq x y z
N ASP A 1 -15.63 33.23 -10.22
CA ASP A 1 -14.97 32.08 -10.86
C ASP A 1 -15.83 30.84 -10.77
N TYR A 2 -15.84 30.04 -11.82
CA TYR A 2 -16.56 28.78 -11.91
C TYR A 2 -15.59 27.59 -11.87
N PRO A 3 -16.01 26.40 -11.37
CA PRO A 3 -15.14 25.23 -11.23
C PRO A 3 -14.37 24.81 -12.50
N TYR A 4 -14.94 25.05 -13.69
CA TYR A 4 -14.32 24.70 -14.97
C TYR A 4 -13.16 25.63 -15.36
N GLN A 5 -13.00 26.77 -14.68
CA GLN A 5 -11.93 27.74 -14.93
C GLN A 5 -10.65 27.44 -14.12
N PHE A 6 -10.69 26.43 -13.24
CA PHE A 6 -9.58 26.05 -12.37
C PHE A 6 -8.84 24.82 -12.87
N SER A 7 -7.51 24.81 -12.68
CA SER A 7 -6.70 23.59 -12.89
C SER A 7 -7.08 22.50 -11.87
N GLY A 8 -6.71 21.25 -12.13
CA GLY A 8 -6.93 20.14 -11.18
C GLY A 8 -6.39 20.46 -9.78
N GLY A 9 -5.16 20.96 -9.70
CA GLY A 9 -4.56 21.37 -8.42
C GLY A 9 -5.26 22.56 -7.74
N MET A 10 -5.78 23.52 -8.50
CA MET A 10 -6.58 24.62 -7.95
C MET A 10 -7.90 24.12 -7.37
N ARG A 11 -8.61 23.24 -8.09
CA ARG A 11 -9.83 22.59 -7.58
C ARG A 11 -9.54 21.78 -6.32
N GLN A 12 -8.43 21.05 -6.28
CA GLN A 12 -8.03 20.28 -5.10
C GLN A 12 -7.77 21.17 -3.88
N ARG A 13 -7.06 22.30 -4.07
CA ARG A 13 -6.83 23.28 -2.99
C ARG A 13 -8.12 23.90 -2.49
N VAL A 14 -9.05 24.24 -3.37
CA VAL A 14 -10.39 24.74 -2.98
C VAL A 14 -11.12 23.66 -2.16
N MET A 15 -11.06 22.40 -2.58
CA MET A 15 -11.73 21.31 -1.87
C MET A 15 -11.13 21.04 -0.49
N ILE A 16 -9.81 21.07 -0.38
CA ILE A 16 -9.11 20.96 0.91
C ILE A 16 -9.51 22.13 1.82
N ALA A 17 -9.51 23.37 1.31
CA ALA A 17 -9.93 24.53 2.09
C ALA A 17 -11.38 24.43 2.56
N MET A 18 -12.28 23.94 1.70
CA MET A 18 -13.69 23.68 2.07
C MET A 18 -13.79 22.62 3.17
N ALA A 19 -13.07 21.51 3.05
CA ALA A 19 -13.06 20.45 4.06
C ALA A 19 -12.53 20.92 5.42
N LEU A 20 -11.60 21.87 5.42
CA LEU A 20 -10.96 22.40 6.63
C LEU A 20 -11.68 23.62 7.24
N SER A 21 -12.62 24.23 6.52
CA SER A 21 -13.29 25.47 6.92
C SER A 21 -13.99 25.40 8.29
N CYS A 22 -14.43 24.21 8.70
CA CYS A 22 -15.10 23.97 9.99
C CYS A 22 -14.16 23.49 11.11
N ASN A 23 -12.83 23.58 10.94
CA ASN A 23 -11.84 23.06 11.88
C ASN A 23 -12.14 21.60 12.32
N PRO A 24 -12.19 20.65 11.37
CA PRO A 24 -12.55 19.27 11.67
C PRO A 24 -11.50 18.60 12.56
N LYS A 25 -11.92 17.60 13.34
CA LYS A 25 -10.99 16.73 14.11
C LYS A 25 -10.38 15.61 13.26
N ILE A 26 -11.02 15.26 12.15
CA ILE A 26 -10.58 14.22 11.22
C ILE A 26 -10.86 14.67 9.79
N LEU A 27 -9.87 14.53 8.92
CA LEU A 27 -10.01 14.68 7.47
C LEU A 27 -9.93 13.29 6.81
N ILE A 28 -10.94 12.91 6.03
CA ILE A 28 -10.90 11.71 5.20
C ILE A 28 -10.64 12.16 3.77
N ALA A 29 -9.51 11.72 3.22
CA ALA A 29 -9.02 12.08 1.91
C ALA A 29 -9.03 10.84 1.00
N ASP A 30 -10.06 10.73 0.16
CA ASP A 30 -10.22 9.63 -0.78
C ASP A 30 -9.55 9.97 -2.12
N GLU A 31 -8.46 9.26 -2.41
CA GLU A 31 -7.62 9.44 -3.60
C GLU A 31 -7.28 10.92 -3.90
N PRO A 32 -6.75 11.67 -2.91
CA PRO A 32 -6.70 13.14 -2.94
C PRO A 32 -5.73 13.73 -3.95
N THR A 33 -4.95 12.90 -4.63
CA THR A 33 -3.97 13.31 -5.64
C THR A 33 -4.26 12.72 -7.01
N THR A 34 -5.38 12.00 -7.16
CA THR A 34 -5.79 11.47 -8.47
C THR A 34 -5.99 12.60 -9.48
N ALA A 35 -5.54 12.36 -10.71
CA ALA A 35 -5.59 13.31 -11.83
C ALA A 35 -4.72 14.58 -11.65
N LEU A 36 -3.77 14.58 -10.73
CA LEU A 36 -2.74 15.61 -10.60
C LEU A 36 -1.41 15.11 -11.21
N ASP A 37 -0.61 16.01 -11.77
CA ASP A 37 0.77 15.68 -12.12
C ASP A 37 1.63 15.53 -10.86
N VAL A 38 2.78 14.85 -10.99
CA VAL A 38 3.68 14.53 -9.88
C VAL A 38 4.13 15.77 -9.10
N THR A 39 4.30 16.93 -9.76
CA THR A 39 4.72 18.16 -9.09
C THR A 39 3.60 18.73 -8.23
N ILE A 40 2.39 18.78 -8.76
CA ILE A 40 1.21 19.27 -8.03
C ILE A 40 0.82 18.30 -6.91
N GLN A 41 0.91 16.99 -7.13
CA GLN A 41 0.74 15.99 -6.09
C GLN A 41 1.65 16.29 -4.89
N ALA A 42 2.96 16.44 -5.10
CA ALA A 42 3.90 16.76 -4.03
C ALA A 42 3.56 18.07 -3.30
N GLN A 43 3.06 19.09 -4.01
CA GLN A 43 2.60 20.33 -3.37
C GLN A 43 1.37 20.11 -2.49
N ILE A 44 0.41 19.31 -2.94
CA ILE A 44 -0.80 19.00 -2.16
C ILE A 44 -0.46 18.18 -0.91
N LEU A 45 0.38 17.14 -1.02
CA LEU A 45 0.79 16.32 0.12
C LEU A 45 1.52 17.17 1.18
N ARG A 46 2.45 18.04 0.74
CA ARG A 46 3.13 18.99 1.64
C ARG A 46 2.16 19.93 2.34
N LEU A 47 1.19 20.48 1.61
CA LEU A 47 0.16 21.34 2.19
C LEU A 47 -0.64 20.59 3.26
N MET A 48 -1.10 19.37 2.96
CA MET A 48 -1.84 18.54 3.91
C MET A 48 -1.00 18.23 5.16
N ASN A 49 0.30 17.95 4.99
CA ASN A 49 1.20 17.68 6.11
C ASN A 49 1.46 18.93 6.97
N GLN A 50 1.66 20.10 6.34
CA GLN A 50 1.77 21.38 7.05
C GLN A 50 0.50 21.69 7.86
N ILE A 51 -0.67 21.38 7.30
CA ILE A 51 -1.94 21.57 7.97
C ILE A 51 -2.04 20.59 9.16
N LYS A 52 -1.74 19.29 8.97
CA LYS A 52 -1.68 18.29 10.06
C LYS A 52 -0.78 18.75 11.21
N HIS A 53 0.33 19.42 10.92
CA HIS A 53 1.24 19.91 11.97
C HIS A 53 0.79 21.22 12.64
N SER A 54 0.08 22.09 11.92
CA SER A 54 -0.40 23.37 12.47
C SER A 54 -1.76 23.27 13.15
N THR A 55 -2.46 22.15 12.99
CA THR A 55 -3.81 21.92 13.52
C THR A 55 -3.88 20.57 14.23
N ASN A 56 -4.68 20.45 15.28
CA ASN A 56 -4.76 19.21 16.08
C ASN A 56 -5.78 18.21 15.49
N PHE A 57 -5.66 17.87 14.21
CA PHE A 57 -6.57 16.91 13.54
C PHE A 57 -5.84 15.78 12.81
N SER A 58 -6.52 14.64 12.69
CA SER A 58 -5.98 13.42 12.08
C SER A 58 -6.40 13.28 10.61
N ILE A 59 -5.53 12.70 9.78
CA ILE A 59 -5.83 12.44 8.38
C ILE A 59 -5.97 10.93 8.15
N VAL A 60 -7.07 10.52 7.52
CA VAL A 60 -7.22 9.19 6.92
C VAL A 60 -7.07 9.37 5.40
N ILE A 61 -6.03 8.77 4.83
CA ILE A 61 -5.80 8.81 3.38
C ILE A 61 -6.14 7.45 2.81
N ILE A 62 -6.96 7.44 1.77
CA ILE A 62 -7.25 6.26 0.96
C ILE A 62 -6.52 6.47 -0.36
N THR A 63 -5.56 5.61 -0.65
CA THR A 63 -4.86 5.66 -1.93
C THR A 63 -4.29 4.30 -2.32
N HIS A 64 -4.17 4.08 -3.63
CA HIS A 64 -3.42 2.98 -4.21
C HIS A 64 -1.92 3.30 -4.43
N ASP A 65 -1.49 4.54 -4.22
CA ASP A 65 -0.09 4.96 -4.39
C ASP A 65 0.71 4.77 -3.10
N LEU A 66 1.54 3.72 -3.07
CA LEU A 66 2.41 3.45 -1.92
C LEU A 66 3.54 4.48 -1.74
N GLY A 67 3.85 5.30 -2.76
CA GLY A 67 4.75 6.44 -2.62
C GLY A 67 4.12 7.57 -1.79
N VAL A 68 2.83 7.84 -2.00
CA VAL A 68 2.05 8.77 -1.16
C VAL A 68 1.98 8.26 0.28
N ILE A 69 1.72 6.96 0.44
CA ILE A 69 1.66 6.31 1.75
C ILE A 69 3.00 6.44 2.48
N ALA A 70 4.13 6.21 1.79
CA ALA A 70 5.47 6.33 2.37
C ALA A 70 5.79 7.75 2.89
N GLU A 71 5.18 8.80 2.31
CA GLU A 71 5.40 10.20 2.71
C GLU A 71 4.48 10.63 3.88
N MET A 72 3.26 10.10 3.95
CA MET A 72 2.21 10.67 4.82
C MET A 72 1.73 9.78 5.96
N ALA A 73 1.85 8.46 5.84
CA ALA A 73 1.19 7.54 6.75
C ALA A 73 2.06 7.17 7.96
N ASP A 74 1.50 7.31 9.16
CA ASP A 74 2.10 6.75 10.38
C ASP A 74 1.70 5.27 10.55
N ASN A 75 0.44 4.95 10.22
CA ASN A 75 -0.16 3.61 10.28
C ASN A 75 -0.82 3.29 8.94
N ILE A 76 -0.73 2.02 8.51
CA ILE A 76 -1.17 1.58 7.20
C ILE A 76 -2.07 0.35 7.34
N VAL A 77 -3.23 0.39 6.69
CA VAL A 77 -4.09 -0.78 6.49
C VAL A 77 -4.08 -1.15 5.02
N ILE A 78 -3.55 -2.33 4.70
CA ILE A 78 -3.60 -2.90 3.36
C ILE A 78 -4.89 -3.70 3.22
N MET A 79 -5.63 -3.43 2.15
CA MET A 79 -6.89 -4.11 1.84
C MET A 79 -6.79 -4.91 0.53
N TYR A 80 -7.49 -6.05 0.48
CA TYR A 80 -7.64 -6.84 -0.73
C TYR A 80 -9.01 -7.50 -0.79
N GLY A 81 -9.72 -7.36 -1.91
CA GLY A 81 -11.04 -7.97 -2.10
C GLY A 81 -12.06 -7.52 -1.04
N GLY A 82 -12.01 -6.24 -0.64
CA GLY A 82 -12.89 -5.66 0.38
C GLY A 82 -12.56 -6.02 1.83
N LYS A 83 -11.43 -6.69 2.10
CA LYS A 83 -11.02 -7.08 3.47
C LYS A 83 -9.66 -6.49 3.83
N ALA A 84 -9.48 -6.09 5.09
CA ALA A 84 -8.17 -5.78 5.63
C ALA A 84 -7.32 -7.07 5.67
N VAL A 85 -6.17 -7.05 5.02
CA VAL A 85 -5.26 -8.21 4.96
C VAL A 85 -4.01 -7.99 5.80
N GLU A 86 -3.64 -6.74 6.05
CA GLU A 86 -2.49 -6.41 6.87
C GLU A 86 -2.63 -5.00 7.47
N HIS A 87 -2.20 -4.82 8.72
CA HIS A 87 -2.20 -3.54 9.41
C HIS A 87 -0.97 -3.44 10.31
N SER A 88 -0.18 -2.38 10.14
CA SER A 88 0.94 -2.03 11.03
C SER A 88 1.32 -0.56 10.88
N ASP A 89 2.28 -0.10 11.66
CA ASP A 89 3.06 1.11 11.38
C ASP A 89 3.74 1.04 10.00
N ALA A 90 4.10 2.21 9.46
CA ALA A 90 4.69 2.32 8.13
C ALA A 90 5.98 1.49 7.98
N ASP A 91 6.90 1.60 8.93
CA ASP A 91 8.19 0.88 8.88
C ASP A 91 7.97 -0.63 8.83
N SER A 92 7.09 -1.16 9.67
CA SER A 92 6.76 -2.59 9.68
C SER A 92 6.11 -3.04 8.37
N ILE A 93 5.27 -2.24 7.72
CA ILE A 93 4.75 -2.60 6.39
C ILE A 93 5.89 -2.60 5.35
N PHE A 94 6.70 -1.55 5.25
CA PHE A 94 7.73 -1.45 4.20
C PHE A 94 8.89 -2.45 4.37
N TYR A 95 9.28 -2.73 5.62
CA TYR A 95 10.46 -3.54 5.93
C TYR A 95 10.14 -4.87 6.57
N ARG A 96 8.93 -5.06 7.11
CA ARG A 96 8.56 -6.28 7.84
C ARG A 96 7.24 -6.91 7.42
N ALA A 97 6.66 -6.56 6.27
CA ALA A 97 5.36 -7.13 5.83
C ALA A 97 5.26 -8.65 5.97
N HIS A 98 4.08 -9.15 6.33
CA HIS A 98 3.74 -10.56 6.53
C HIS A 98 2.83 -11.13 5.45
N HIS A 99 1.99 -10.32 4.81
CA HIS A 99 1.03 -10.84 3.84
C HIS A 99 1.66 -10.96 2.43
N PRO A 100 1.51 -12.10 1.72
CA PRO A 100 2.05 -12.27 0.37
C PRO A 100 1.59 -11.20 -0.65
N TYR A 101 0.37 -10.69 -0.50
CA TYR A 101 -0.11 -9.55 -1.30
C TYR A 101 0.73 -8.30 -1.08
N THR A 102 1.02 -7.95 0.18
CA THR A 102 1.86 -6.80 0.54
C THR A 102 3.29 -6.97 0.00
N TRP A 103 3.85 -8.18 0.03
CA TRP A 103 5.13 -8.45 -0.63
C TRP A 103 5.08 -8.17 -2.13
N GLY A 104 4.00 -8.59 -2.79
CA GLY A 104 3.75 -8.32 -4.19
C GLY A 104 3.66 -6.82 -4.50
N LEU A 105 2.96 -6.06 -3.66
CA LEU A 105 2.85 -4.60 -3.78
C LEU A 105 4.23 -3.93 -3.69
N LEU A 106 4.99 -4.25 -2.63
CA LEU A 106 6.32 -3.68 -2.39
C LEU A 106 7.33 -4.03 -3.49
N ARG A 107 7.18 -5.19 -4.14
CA ARG A 107 8.02 -5.61 -5.29
C ARG A 107 7.61 -4.97 -6.62
N SER A 108 6.41 -4.41 -6.68
CA SER A 108 5.90 -3.72 -7.87
C SER A 108 6.29 -2.24 -7.89
N ILE A 109 6.98 -1.75 -6.85
CA ILE A 109 7.32 -0.33 -6.69
C ILE A 109 8.83 -0.12 -6.86
N PRO A 110 9.25 0.92 -7.61
CA PRO A 110 10.65 1.28 -7.71
C PRO A 110 11.17 1.79 -6.35
N ARG A 111 12.23 1.17 -5.83
CA ARG A 111 12.95 1.67 -4.65
C ARG A 111 13.96 2.73 -5.09
N LEU A 112 13.87 3.93 -4.52
CA LEU A 112 14.78 5.05 -4.83
C LEU A 112 16.19 4.82 -4.25
N ASP A 113 16.29 4.04 -3.18
CA ASP A 113 17.54 3.79 -2.44
C ASP A 113 18.44 2.73 -3.10
N GLU A 114 17.99 2.11 -4.19
CA GLU A 114 18.73 1.06 -4.89
C GLU A 114 19.53 1.65 -6.05
N THR A 115 20.86 1.57 -5.95
CA THR A 115 21.83 2.01 -6.98
C THR A 115 21.70 1.27 -8.32
N LYS A 116 20.92 0.18 -8.38
CA LYS A 116 20.62 -0.57 -9.60
C LYS A 116 19.11 -0.71 -9.77
N ARG A 117 18.59 -0.33 -10.94
CA ARG A 117 17.19 -0.56 -11.34
C ARG A 117 16.88 -2.07 -11.29
N ARG A 118 16.23 -2.54 -10.23
CA ARG A 118 15.67 -3.90 -10.20
C ARG A 118 14.48 -3.98 -11.15
N ARG A 119 14.31 -5.13 -11.80
CA ARG A 119 13.12 -5.41 -12.61
C ARG A 119 11.92 -5.51 -11.67
N LEU A 120 10.92 -4.67 -11.89
CA LEU A 120 9.65 -4.72 -11.16
C LEU A 120 8.97 -6.06 -11.46
N VAL A 121 8.46 -6.71 -10.42
CA VAL A 121 7.75 -7.98 -10.53
C VAL A 121 6.28 -7.74 -10.23
N PRO A 122 5.40 -7.77 -11.25
CA PRO A 122 3.98 -7.55 -11.03
C PRO A 122 3.35 -8.72 -10.28
N ILE A 123 2.23 -8.45 -9.61
CA ILE A 123 1.40 -9.51 -9.03
C ILE A 123 0.62 -10.19 -10.15
N GLU A 124 0.90 -11.46 -10.40
CA GLU A 124 0.25 -12.24 -11.45
C GLU A 124 -1.27 -12.39 -11.25
N GLY A 125 -1.97 -12.66 -12.35
CA GLY A 125 -3.43 -12.82 -12.38
C GLY A 125 -4.22 -11.51 -12.27
N VAL A 126 -5.55 -11.64 -12.28
CA VAL A 126 -6.51 -10.53 -12.21
C VAL A 126 -7.18 -10.46 -10.83
N PRO A 127 -7.46 -9.25 -10.29
CA PRO A 127 -8.24 -9.11 -9.05
C PRO A 127 -9.58 -9.85 -9.14
N PRO A 128 -10.06 -10.46 -8.03
CA PRO A 128 -11.34 -11.14 -8.01
C PRO A 128 -12.49 -10.15 -8.21
N SER A 129 -13.58 -10.64 -8.77
CA SER A 129 -14.85 -9.91 -8.76
C SER A 129 -15.33 -9.75 -7.32
N LEU A 130 -15.79 -8.54 -6.95
CA LEU A 130 -16.43 -8.32 -5.66
C LEU A 130 -17.87 -8.85 -5.61
N ILE A 131 -18.45 -9.22 -6.76
CA ILE A 131 -19.75 -9.89 -6.84
C ILE A 131 -19.59 -11.38 -6.52
N HIS A 132 -18.48 -11.99 -6.98
CA HIS A 132 -18.16 -13.40 -6.79
C HIS A 132 -16.81 -13.51 -6.06
N VAL A 133 -16.83 -13.19 -4.76
CA VAL A 133 -15.62 -13.26 -3.93
C VAL A 133 -15.19 -14.73 -3.76
N PRO A 134 -13.91 -15.07 -4.00
CA PRO A 134 -13.40 -16.43 -3.79
C PRO A 134 -13.64 -16.93 -2.35
N SER A 135 -13.85 -18.23 -2.20
CA SER A 135 -13.98 -18.85 -0.88
C SER A 135 -12.67 -18.78 -0.10
N GLY A 136 -12.78 -18.71 1.23
CA GLY A 136 -11.59 -18.61 2.09
C GLY A 136 -10.83 -17.28 1.94
N CYS A 137 -9.51 -17.35 1.73
CA CYS A 137 -8.66 -16.17 1.58
C CYS A 137 -8.89 -15.50 0.22
N SER A 138 -9.36 -14.25 0.19
CA SER A 138 -9.66 -13.53 -1.06
C SER A 138 -8.48 -13.46 -2.03
N PHE A 139 -7.24 -13.52 -1.53
CA PHE A 139 -6.02 -13.48 -2.34
C PHE A 139 -5.53 -14.87 -2.81
N HIS A 140 -6.13 -15.98 -2.37
CA HIS A 140 -5.66 -17.32 -2.73
C HIS A 140 -5.54 -17.58 -4.24
N PRO A 141 -6.36 -17.01 -5.16
CA PRO A 141 -6.22 -17.28 -6.60
C PRO A 141 -4.94 -16.70 -7.22
N ARG A 142 -4.30 -15.73 -6.55
CA ARG A 142 -3.10 -15.04 -7.02
C ARG A 142 -1.91 -15.22 -6.08
N CYS A 143 -2.10 -15.92 -4.96
CA CYS A 143 -1.07 -16.13 -3.97
C CYS A 143 -0.20 -17.32 -4.40
N PRO A 144 1.12 -17.12 -4.62
CA PRO A 144 2.02 -18.22 -4.97
C PRO A 144 2.27 -19.18 -3.79
N TYR A 145 1.79 -18.83 -2.59
CA TYR A 145 1.89 -19.63 -1.37
C TYR A 145 0.52 -20.18 -0.93
N ALA A 146 -0.48 -20.18 -1.81
CA ALA A 146 -1.80 -20.74 -1.51
C ALA A 146 -1.70 -22.25 -1.19
N ARG A 147 -2.45 -22.70 -0.18
CA ARG A 147 -2.54 -24.10 0.26
C ARG A 147 -3.99 -24.45 0.59
N GLU A 148 -4.29 -25.72 0.86
CA GLU A 148 -5.67 -26.22 1.00
C GLU A 148 -6.57 -25.39 1.93
N ILE A 149 -6.05 -24.96 3.09
CA ILE A 149 -6.82 -24.13 4.03
C ILE A 149 -7.20 -22.76 3.44
N CYS A 150 -6.39 -22.20 2.54
CA CYS A 150 -6.65 -20.89 1.93
C CYS A 150 -7.89 -20.89 1.03
N PHE A 151 -8.26 -22.04 0.45
CA PHE A 151 -9.44 -22.16 -0.41
C PHE A 151 -10.74 -22.30 0.40
N LYS A 152 -10.63 -22.69 1.68
CA LYS A 152 -11.78 -23.11 2.51
C LYS A 152 -12.07 -22.13 3.65
N VAL A 153 -11.03 -21.58 4.27
CA VAL A 153 -11.14 -20.80 5.50
C VAL A 153 -10.69 -19.37 5.27
N VAL A 154 -11.53 -18.41 5.65
CA VAL A 154 -11.17 -16.99 5.66
C VAL A 154 -10.16 -16.79 6.80
N PRO A 155 -8.93 -16.31 6.54
CA PRO A 155 -7.99 -16.05 7.62
C PRO A 155 -8.48 -14.89 8.49
N GLU A 156 -8.39 -15.05 9.80
CA GLU A 156 -8.67 -13.97 10.75
C GLU A 156 -7.51 -12.97 10.79
N LEU A 157 -7.84 -11.70 11.04
CA LEU A 157 -6.85 -10.63 11.21
C LEU A 157 -6.19 -10.75 12.59
N ARG A 158 -5.18 -11.63 12.68
CA ARG A 158 -4.49 -12.00 13.94
C ARG A 158 -3.26 -11.14 14.19
N GLU A 159 -2.95 -10.92 15.47
CA GLU A 159 -1.71 -10.24 15.88
C GLU A 159 -0.49 -11.16 15.70
N VAL A 160 0.58 -10.62 15.12
CA VAL A 160 1.85 -11.32 14.82
C VAL A 160 3.08 -10.61 15.38
N GLY A 161 2.87 -9.55 16.15
CA GLY A 161 3.91 -8.74 16.78
C GLY A 161 3.29 -7.51 17.43
N SER A 162 4.12 -6.61 17.95
CA SER A 162 3.66 -5.34 18.51
C SER A 162 3.01 -4.49 17.43
N PHE A 163 1.71 -4.21 17.55
CA PHE A 163 0.92 -3.41 16.61
C PHE A 163 0.83 -3.93 15.15
N HIS A 164 1.22 -5.19 14.89
CA HIS A 164 1.15 -5.79 13.55
C HIS A 164 0.07 -6.87 13.50
N LYS A 165 -0.94 -6.67 12.65
CA LYS A 165 -2.00 -7.64 12.37
C LYS A 165 -1.97 -8.12 10.93
N VAL A 166 -2.22 -9.40 10.71
CA VAL A 166 -2.25 -10.00 9.37
C VAL A 166 -3.36 -11.04 9.25
N ALA A 167 -4.10 -11.01 8.13
CA ALA A 167 -5.06 -12.04 7.78
C ALA A 167 -4.43 -13.05 6.83
N CYS A 168 -3.56 -13.92 7.36
CA CYS A 168 -2.88 -14.96 6.58
C CYS A 168 -2.73 -16.27 7.35
N HIS A 169 -2.86 -17.39 6.63
CA HIS A 169 -2.65 -18.73 7.17
C HIS A 169 -1.16 -19.09 7.35
N LEU A 170 -0.24 -18.40 6.67
CA LEU A 170 1.19 -18.62 6.88
C LEU A 170 1.57 -18.34 8.33
N SER A 171 2.34 -19.24 8.93
CA SER A 171 2.96 -19.06 10.24
C SER A 171 4.08 -18.02 10.19
N GLU A 172 4.50 -17.51 11.34
CA GLU A 172 5.60 -16.54 11.41
C GLU A 172 6.92 -17.12 10.88
N ALA A 173 7.18 -18.41 11.14
CA ALA A 173 8.35 -19.11 10.63
C ALA A 173 8.32 -19.23 9.10
N GLU A 174 7.16 -19.56 8.51
CA GLU A 174 6.99 -19.60 7.05
C GLU A 174 7.17 -18.21 6.42
N VAL A 175 6.61 -17.16 7.04
CA VAL A 175 6.79 -15.77 6.60
C VAL A 175 8.28 -15.41 6.56
N ARG A 176 9.04 -15.72 7.62
CA ARG A 176 10.47 -15.44 7.69
C ARG A 176 11.24 -16.17 6.59
N TYR A 177 11.01 -17.47 6.46
CA TYR A 177 11.64 -18.31 5.44
C TYR A 177 11.39 -17.77 4.02
N TYR A 178 10.13 -17.51 3.65
CA TYR A 178 9.82 -17.03 2.30
C TYR A 178 10.38 -15.64 2.02
N ARG A 179 10.44 -14.76 3.02
CA ARG A 179 11.01 -13.41 2.84
C ARG A 179 12.52 -13.45 2.62
N GLU A 180 13.24 -14.29 3.35
CA GLU A 180 14.68 -14.51 3.13
C GLU A 180 14.92 -15.02 1.71
N THR A 181 14.17 -16.04 1.27
CA THR A 181 14.27 -16.56 -0.11
C THR A 181 13.92 -15.52 -1.17
N LEU A 182 12.97 -14.61 -0.91
CA LEU A 182 12.60 -13.52 -1.83
C LEU A 182 13.72 -12.48 -1.98
N VAL A 183 14.46 -12.20 -0.89
CA VAL A 183 15.64 -11.33 -0.90
C VAL A 183 16.78 -11.99 -1.68
N GLU A 184 17.04 -13.28 -1.44
CA GLU A 184 18.08 -14.05 -2.14
C GLU A 184 17.84 -14.17 -3.65
N LYS A 185 16.61 -14.51 -4.06
CA LYS A 185 16.25 -14.57 -5.50
C LYS A 185 16.36 -13.22 -6.20
N SER A 186 16.11 -12.13 -5.46
CA SER A 186 16.31 -10.77 -5.95
C SER A 186 17.80 -10.42 -6.10
N ALA A 187 18.71 -11.07 -5.35
CA ALA A 187 20.16 -10.96 -5.50
C ALA A 187 20.72 -11.89 -6.60
N GLU A 188 20.16 -13.09 -6.79
CA GLU A 188 20.59 -14.03 -7.84
C GLU A 188 20.15 -13.62 -9.25
N GLY A 189 18.96 -13.04 -9.39
CA GLY A 189 18.52 -12.43 -10.65
C GLY A 189 19.44 -11.31 -11.15
N GLN A 190 20.32 -10.79 -10.29
CA GLN A 190 21.37 -9.82 -10.65
C GLN A 190 22.65 -10.46 -11.21
N ARG A 191 22.93 -11.76 -10.92
CA ARG A 191 24.13 -12.45 -11.43
C ARG A 191 23.98 -12.91 -12.88
N HIS A 192 22.77 -13.25 -13.32
CA HIS A 192 22.55 -13.70 -14.70
C HIS A 192 22.66 -12.56 -15.72
N VAL A 193 22.34 -11.32 -15.34
CA VAL A 193 22.41 -10.15 -16.24
C VAL A 193 23.85 -9.66 -16.47
N LEU A 194 24.80 -10.03 -15.60
CA LEU A 194 26.21 -9.63 -15.71
C LEU A 194 27.06 -10.63 -16.53
N LYS A 195 26.51 -11.77 -16.95
CA LYS A 195 27.20 -12.75 -17.79
C LYS A 195 26.89 -12.63 -19.29
N ASP A 196 25.88 -11.85 -19.65
CA ASP A 196 25.47 -11.62 -21.05
C ASP A 196 25.85 -10.22 -21.55
N LYS A 197 26.97 -9.65 -21.09
CA LYS A 197 27.58 -8.44 -21.64
C LYS A 197 29.02 -8.68 -22.07
#